data_AF-A0A661TS35-F1
#
_entry.id   AF-A0A661TS35-F1
#
_cell.length_a   1.000
_cell.length_b   1.000
_cell.length_c   1.000
_cell.angle_alpha   90.00
_cell.angle_beta   90.00
_cell.angle_gamma   90.00
#
_symmetry.space_group_name_H-M   'P 1'
#
loop_
_entity.id
_entity.type
_entity.pdbx_description
1 polymer ?
#
loop_
_entity_poly.entity_id
_entity_poly.type
_entity_poly.pdbx_seq_one_letter_code
_entity_poly.pdbx_strand_id
1 'polypeptide(L)'
;MADPVVGLTGDISLASSAIAHIRSWTINKGSDNQSYATSDTGGYKKTAEGQKFWNGSADVYLDGGANPVFPVVGTKYASSIFTTVSGKTLTGDIRVDAVNNIECDIEGSGITSCTIEFTGDG
;
A
#
# COMPACT_ATOMS: atom_id res chain seq x y z
N MET A 1 9.53 9.16 13.05
CA MET A 1 8.76 8.42 12.01
C MET A 1 7.65 7.71 12.76
N ALA A 2 6.40 7.78 12.30
CA ALA A 2 5.33 7.03 12.94
C ALA A 2 5.54 5.52 12.70
N ASP A 3 5.12 4.69 13.65
CA ASP A 3 5.23 3.24 13.51
C ASP A 3 4.48 2.76 12.25
N PRO A 4 5.01 1.77 11.52
CA PRO A 4 4.35 1.20 10.35
C PRO A 4 2.98 0.64 10.73
N VAL A 5 2.00 0.86 9.85
CA VAL A 5 0.69 0.21 9.97
C VAL A 5 0.78 -1.14 9.29
N VAL A 6 0.44 -2.21 10.02
CA VAL A 6 0.50 -3.59 9.52
C VAL A 6 -0.87 -4.25 9.52
N GLY A 7 -1.06 -5.22 8.62
CA GLY A 7 -2.25 -6.07 8.57
C GLY A 7 -1.95 -7.47 8.08
N LEU A 8 -2.82 -8.42 8.44
CA LEU A 8 -2.72 -9.85 8.07
C LEU A 8 -3.80 -10.27 7.08
N THR A 9 -4.74 -9.39 6.81
CA THR A 9 -5.87 -9.63 5.90
C THR A 9 -6.19 -8.34 5.17
N GLY A 10 -6.99 -8.43 4.13
CA GLY A 10 -7.38 -7.30 3.30
C GLY A 10 -7.51 -7.72 1.85
N ASP A 11 -8.12 -6.85 1.06
CA ASP A 11 -8.33 -7.09 -0.36
C ASP A 11 -7.82 -5.87 -1.12
N ILE A 12 -6.81 -6.07 -1.96
CA ILE A 12 -6.52 -5.05 -2.97
C ILE A 12 -7.59 -5.23 -4.03
N SER A 13 -8.43 -4.21 -4.19
CA SER A 13 -9.50 -4.21 -5.17
C SER A 13 -9.18 -3.28 -6.33
N LEU A 14 -9.47 -3.74 -7.55
CA LEU A 14 -9.47 -2.97 -8.78
C LEU A 14 -10.89 -2.46 -8.96
N ALA A 15 -11.18 -1.21 -8.59
CA ALA A 15 -12.42 -0.54 -8.98
C ALA A 15 -13.66 -1.47 -8.94
N SER A 16 -13.88 -2.16 -7.80
CA SER A 16 -14.93 -3.17 -7.49
C SER A 16 -14.68 -4.67 -7.77
N SER A 17 -13.50 -5.10 -8.24
CA SER A 17 -13.12 -6.52 -8.34
C SER A 17 -11.94 -6.86 -7.42
N ALA A 18 -12.03 -7.95 -6.65
CA ALA A 18 -10.90 -8.43 -5.85
C ALA A 18 -9.79 -8.95 -6.79
N ILE A 19 -8.58 -8.40 -6.64
CA ILE A 19 -7.45 -8.67 -7.53
C ILE A 19 -6.72 -9.93 -7.08
N ALA A 20 -6.44 -10.03 -5.79
CA ALA A 20 -5.75 -11.11 -5.12
C ALA A 20 -6.01 -10.99 -3.61
N HIS A 21 -5.88 -12.10 -2.88
CA HIS A 21 -5.98 -12.08 -1.43
C HIS A 21 -4.66 -11.62 -0.82
N ILE A 22 -4.74 -10.68 0.13
CA ILE A 22 -3.56 -10.23 0.86
C ILE A 22 -3.31 -11.15 2.05
N ARG A 23 -2.12 -11.75 2.12
CA ARG A 23 -1.65 -12.52 3.27
C ARG A 23 -1.06 -11.62 4.35
N SER A 24 -0.33 -10.59 3.93
CA SER A 24 0.27 -9.63 4.84
C SER A 24 0.50 -8.32 4.10
N TRP A 25 0.44 -7.20 4.82
CA TRP A 25 0.83 -5.91 4.26
C TRP A 25 1.40 -4.98 5.32
N THR A 26 2.23 -4.04 4.86
CA THR A 26 2.80 -2.97 5.67
C THR A 26 2.66 -1.64 4.93
N ILE A 27 2.26 -0.59 5.64
CA ILE A 27 2.21 0.79 5.15
C ILE A 27 3.03 1.69 6.07
N ASN A 28 4.00 2.39 5.51
CA ASN A 28 4.71 3.48 6.15
C ASN A 28 4.10 4.81 5.71
N LYS A 29 3.67 5.62 6.67
CA LYS A 29 3.14 6.97 6.42
C LYS A 29 4.24 8.02 6.58
N GLY A 30 4.29 8.95 5.66
CA GLY A 30 5.18 10.09 5.67
C GLY A 30 4.46 11.40 5.35
N SER A 31 5.13 12.51 5.64
CA SER A 31 4.68 13.85 5.28
C SER A 31 5.86 14.78 5.10
N ASP A 32 5.87 15.58 4.03
CA ASP A 32 6.92 16.55 3.72
C ASP A 32 6.69 17.90 4.40
N ASN A 33 6.54 17.86 5.73
CA ASN A 33 6.27 19.04 6.52
C ASN A 33 7.45 20.02 6.50
N GLN A 34 7.20 21.26 6.05
CA GLN A 34 8.23 22.30 6.02
C GLN A 34 8.27 23.05 7.35
N SER A 35 9.47 23.23 7.91
CA SER A 35 9.67 24.06 9.09
C SER A 35 10.16 25.45 8.71
N TYR A 36 9.58 26.50 9.31
CA TYR A 36 9.96 27.89 9.11
C TYR A 36 10.01 28.65 10.44
N ALA A 37 10.78 29.73 10.47
CA ALA A 37 10.88 30.64 11.61
C ALA A 37 10.31 32.01 11.21
N THR A 38 9.42 32.57 12.02
CA THR A 38 8.91 33.94 11.85
C THR A 38 9.40 34.80 13.00
N SER A 39 9.50 36.12 12.80
CA SER A 39 9.96 37.04 13.84
C SER A 39 9.07 37.07 15.10
N ASP A 40 7.87 36.49 15.06
CA ASP A 40 6.94 36.38 16.19
C ASP A 40 7.09 35.09 17.02
N THR A 41 7.92 34.12 16.62
CA THR A 41 7.87 32.78 17.25
C THR A 41 8.61 32.69 18.58
N GLY A 42 9.23 33.76 19.08
CA GLY A 42 9.92 33.73 20.36
C GLY A 42 11.00 32.63 20.46
N GLY A 43 11.58 32.22 19.34
CA GLY A 43 12.60 31.15 19.27
C GLY A 43 12.08 29.75 18.89
N TYR A 44 10.76 29.55 18.77
CA TYR A 44 10.20 28.28 18.30
C TYR A 44 10.15 28.19 16.75
N LYS A 45 10.17 26.96 16.22
CA LYS A 45 9.94 26.71 14.78
C LYS A 45 8.46 26.40 14.56
N LYS A 46 7.85 27.04 13.57
CA LYS A 46 6.51 26.70 13.07
C LYS A 46 6.65 25.66 11.96
N THR A 47 5.60 24.86 11.77
CA THR A 47 5.55 23.81 10.75
C THR A 47 4.34 24.04 9.86
N ALA A 48 4.54 24.03 8.54
CA ALA A 48 3.46 24.00 7.57
C ALA A 48 3.12 22.54 7.23
N GLU A 49 1.83 22.25 7.05
CA GLU A 49 1.40 20.93 6.58
C GLU A 49 1.96 20.68 5.17
N GLY A 50 2.73 19.60 5.04
CA GLY A 50 3.27 19.14 3.77
C GLY A 50 2.36 18.15 3.07
N GLN A 51 2.78 17.73 1.87
CA GLN A 51 2.16 16.62 1.18
C GLN A 51 2.31 15.35 2.03
N LYS A 52 1.20 14.62 2.21
CA LYS A 52 1.18 13.33 2.87
C LYS A 52 1.34 12.26 1.81
N PHE A 53 2.15 11.27 2.15
CA PHE A 53 2.44 10.15 1.26
C PHE A 53 2.50 8.87 2.08
N TRP A 54 2.34 7.76 1.40
CA TRP A 54 2.59 6.45 1.96
C TRP A 54 3.34 5.57 0.98
N ASN A 55 4.08 4.62 1.52
CA ASN A 55 4.64 3.51 0.78
C ASN A 55 4.39 2.23 1.54
N GLY A 56 4.43 1.10 0.85
CA GLY A 56 4.15 -0.16 1.48
C GLY A 56 4.53 -1.35 0.63
N SER A 57 4.38 -2.51 1.26
CA SER A 57 4.44 -3.80 0.59
C SER A 57 3.24 -4.64 0.97
N ALA A 58 2.81 -5.50 0.06
CA ALA A 58 1.79 -6.51 0.34
C ALA A 58 2.18 -7.85 -0.27
N ASP A 59 2.12 -8.90 0.53
CA ASP A 59 2.20 -10.27 0.05
C ASP A 59 0.82 -10.72 -0.41
N VAL A 60 0.71 -11.03 -1.69
CA VAL A 60 -0.54 -11.45 -2.32
C VAL A 60 -0.43 -12.88 -2.79
N TYR A 61 -1.53 -13.62 -2.73
CA TYR A 61 -1.61 -14.97 -3.26
C TYR A 61 -2.94 -15.21 -3.97
N LEU A 62 -2.94 -16.22 -4.83
CA LEU A 62 -4.13 -16.69 -5.52
C LEU A 62 -4.67 -17.93 -4.84
N ASP A 63 -5.95 -17.88 -4.48
CA ASP A 63 -6.75 -19.07 -4.25
C ASP A 63 -7.45 -19.36 -5.60
N GLY A 64 -7.18 -20.52 -6.20
CA GLY A 64 -7.47 -20.88 -7.60
C GLY A 64 -8.94 -20.89 -8.05
N GLY A 65 -9.83 -20.17 -7.37
CA GLY A 65 -11.26 -20.09 -7.63
C GLY A 65 -11.72 -19.04 -8.65
N ALA A 66 -10.90 -18.04 -9.01
CA ALA A 66 -11.24 -17.02 -10.01
C ALA A 66 -9.98 -16.45 -10.64
N ASN A 67 -9.94 -16.28 -11.98
CA ASN A 67 -8.84 -15.67 -12.75
C ASN A 67 -8.41 -14.33 -12.13
N PRO A 68 -7.41 -14.33 -11.26
CA PRO A 68 -7.05 -13.14 -10.52
C PRO A 68 -6.07 -12.37 -11.38
N VAL A 69 -6.31 -11.06 -11.51
CA VAL A 69 -5.47 -10.21 -12.36
C VAL A 69 -4.23 -9.88 -11.56
N PHE A 70 -3.03 -10.25 -12.01
CA PHE A 70 -1.84 -9.84 -11.26
C PHE A 70 -1.63 -8.32 -11.30
N PRO A 71 -1.18 -7.72 -10.19
CA PRO A 71 -0.77 -6.32 -10.18
C PRO A 71 0.33 -6.06 -11.22
N VAL A 72 0.22 -4.97 -11.95
CA VAL A 72 1.15 -4.58 -13.02
C VAL A 72 1.96 -3.39 -12.56
N VAL A 73 3.29 -3.49 -12.65
CA VAL A 73 4.21 -2.40 -12.33
C VAL A 73 3.88 -1.15 -13.16
N GLY A 74 3.85 0.00 -12.49
CA GLY A 74 3.51 1.30 -13.07
C GLY A 74 2.02 1.61 -13.11
N THR A 75 1.14 0.62 -12.90
CA THR A 75 -0.30 0.83 -12.89
C THR A 75 -0.75 1.51 -11.61
N LYS A 76 -1.64 2.49 -11.76
CA LYS A 76 -2.36 3.13 -10.65
C LYS A 76 -3.65 2.37 -10.36
N TYR A 77 -3.87 2.06 -9.09
CA TYR A 77 -5.06 1.40 -8.55
C TYR A 77 -5.79 2.38 -7.63
N ALA A 78 -6.97 2.83 -8.08
CA ALA A 78 -7.78 3.77 -7.33
C ALA A 78 -8.59 3.07 -6.23
N SER A 79 -8.80 3.77 -5.11
CA SER A 79 -9.64 3.28 -3.99
C SER A 79 -9.22 1.92 -3.41
N SER A 80 -7.91 1.67 -3.30
CA SER A 80 -7.39 0.45 -2.67
C SER A 80 -7.77 0.42 -1.19
N ILE A 81 -8.17 -0.74 -0.67
CA ILE A 81 -8.66 -0.91 0.70
C ILE A 81 -7.74 -1.86 1.47
N PHE A 82 -7.15 -1.36 2.54
CA PHE A 82 -6.29 -2.14 3.44
C PHE A 82 -6.98 -2.29 4.79
N THR A 83 -7.32 -3.52 5.16
CA THR A 83 -8.01 -3.81 6.43
C THR A 83 -7.00 -4.31 7.45
N THR A 84 -6.88 -3.62 8.58
CA THR A 84 -6.02 -4.08 9.68
C THR A 84 -6.64 -5.28 10.39
N VAL A 85 -5.84 -5.99 11.18
CA VAL A 85 -6.32 -7.09 12.06
C VAL A 85 -7.43 -6.62 13.01
N SER A 86 -7.41 -5.33 13.39
CA SER A 86 -8.43 -4.71 14.25
C SER A 86 -9.73 -4.34 13.54
N GLY A 87 -9.86 -4.61 12.23
CA GLY A 87 -11.02 -4.26 11.41
C GLY A 87 -11.05 -2.81 10.90
N LYS A 88 -10.04 -1.99 11.22
CA LYS A 88 -9.92 -0.63 10.66
C LYS A 88 -9.51 -0.71 9.20
N THR A 89 -10.17 0.06 8.35
CA THR A 89 -9.84 0.20 6.93
C THR A 89 -9.02 1.46 6.67
N LEU A 90 -8.02 1.33 5.81
CA LEU A 90 -7.33 2.44 5.16
C LEU A 90 -7.72 2.40 3.68
N THR A 91 -8.10 3.54 3.13
CA THR A 91 -8.49 3.65 1.73
C THR A 91 -7.69 4.74 1.05
N GLY A 92 -7.19 4.46 -0.14
CA GLY A 92 -6.68 5.48 -1.03
C GLY A 92 -6.04 4.91 -2.28
N ASP A 93 -5.50 5.80 -3.10
CA ASP A 93 -4.90 5.45 -4.36
C ASP A 93 -3.49 4.91 -4.15
N ILE A 94 -3.14 3.86 -4.89
CA ILE A 94 -1.77 3.32 -4.92
C ILE A 94 -1.27 3.22 -6.35
N ARG A 95 0.04 3.23 -6.51
CA ARG A 95 0.76 2.86 -7.72
C ARG A 95 1.69 1.71 -7.39
N VAL A 96 1.67 0.66 -8.21
CA VAL A 96 2.61 -0.45 -8.05
C VAL A 96 3.97 -0.02 -8.59
N ASP A 97 4.99 -0.09 -7.75
CA ASP A 97 6.36 0.30 -8.09
C ASP A 97 7.21 -0.92 -8.46
N ALA A 98 6.95 -2.06 -7.80
CA ALA A 98 7.64 -3.31 -8.10
C ALA A 98 6.77 -4.53 -7.77
N VAL A 99 7.09 -5.66 -8.42
CA VAL A 99 6.57 -6.99 -8.12
C VAL A 99 7.76 -7.92 -7.93
N ASN A 100 7.91 -8.45 -6.72
CA ASN A 100 9.04 -9.24 -6.25
C ASN A 100 8.55 -10.61 -5.72
N ASN A 101 9.48 -11.51 -5.40
CA ASN A 101 9.20 -12.82 -4.77
C ASN A 101 8.09 -13.62 -5.46
N ILE A 102 8.13 -13.67 -6.79
CA ILE A 102 7.13 -14.37 -7.60
C ILE A 102 7.29 -15.88 -7.37
N GLU A 103 6.28 -16.50 -6.78
CA GLU A 103 6.13 -17.96 -6.71
C GLU A 103 5.23 -18.41 -7.86
N CYS A 104 5.58 -19.51 -8.51
CA CYS A 104 4.79 -20.10 -9.59
C CYS A 104 4.47 -21.54 -9.27
N ASP A 105 3.28 -21.98 -9.65
CA ASP A 105 2.94 -23.39 -9.68
C ASP A 105 3.58 -24.05 -10.91
N ILE A 106 4.37 -25.08 -10.67
CA ILE A 106 5.03 -25.86 -11.73
C ILE A 106 4.03 -26.76 -12.48
N GLU A 107 2.92 -27.11 -11.86
CA GLU A 107 1.90 -28.01 -12.40
C GLU A 107 0.81 -27.23 -13.17
N GLY A 108 0.43 -26.07 -12.65
CA GLY A 108 -0.60 -25.19 -13.23
C GLY A 108 -0.07 -24.03 -14.09
N SER A 109 1.24 -23.80 -14.15
CA SER A 109 1.91 -22.77 -14.98
C SER A 109 1.50 -21.31 -14.71
N GLY A 110 0.87 -21.05 -13.56
CA GLY A 110 0.49 -19.71 -13.11
C GLY A 110 1.35 -19.21 -11.94
N ILE A 111 1.48 -17.89 -11.81
CA ILE A 111 2.02 -17.29 -10.59
C ILE A 111 1.03 -17.60 -9.46
N THR A 112 1.49 -18.07 -8.30
CA THR A 112 0.67 -18.41 -7.13
C THR A 112 0.73 -17.34 -6.06
N SER A 113 1.88 -16.66 -5.92
CA SER A 113 2.05 -15.57 -4.97
C SER A 113 3.12 -14.59 -5.44
N CYS A 114 3.07 -13.36 -4.93
CA CYS A 114 4.14 -12.39 -5.08
C CYS A 114 4.08 -11.34 -3.97
N THR A 115 5.18 -10.61 -3.78
CA THR A 115 5.21 -9.39 -2.98
C THR A 115 5.08 -8.20 -3.92
N ILE A 116 4.10 -7.33 -3.70
CA ILE A 116 4.00 -6.04 -4.39
C ILE A 116 4.60 -4.94 -3.53
N GLU A 117 5.29 -4.00 -4.16
CA GLU A 117 5.70 -2.74 -3.56
C GLU A 117 4.89 -1.61 -4.19
N PHE A 118 4.42 -0.69 -3.37
CA PHE A 118 3.55 0.39 -3.83
C PHE A 118 3.80 1.70 -3.10
N THR A 119 3.48 2.79 -3.79
CA THR A 119 3.43 4.15 -3.28
C THR A 119 2.04 4.72 -3.46
N GLY A 120 1.74 5.79 -2.73
CA GLY A 120 0.53 6.56 -2.95
C GLY A 120 0.52 7.84 -2.16
N ASP A 121 -0.51 8.63 -2.39
CA ASP A 121 -0.67 9.98 -1.86
C ASP A 121 -1.98 10.07 -1.08
N GLY A 122 -1.98 10.77 0.06
CA GLY A 122 -3.17 10.89 0.93
C GLY A 122 -2.89 11.39 2.34
#